data_AF-A0A5D2YCP0-F1
#
_entry.id   AF-A0A5D2YCP0-F1
#
_cell.length_a   1.000
_cell.length_b   1.000
_cell.length_c   1.000
_cell.angle_alpha   90.00
_cell.angle_beta   90.00
_cell.angle_gamma   90.00
#
_symmetry.space_group_name_H-M   'P 1'
#
loop_
_entity.id
_entity.type
_entity.pdbx_description
1 polymer ?
#
loop_
_entity_poly.entity_id
_entity_poly.type
_entity_poly.pdbx_seq_one_letter_code
_entity_poly.pdbx_strand_id
1 'polypeptide(L)'
;MVSENSSCTSLIFTYGTLKRGFSNHVLLQDLMRTGDAVFKGSYQTVEKYPLVCGPYRVPFLLNLPGSGHRVTGELYAVSSRGLARVDELEGTSRGHYERLPILLIPAGYGNESGNNKENEEDQAVLTRAAAGGITCAAEAYYAHKSFEKEMWMKNGRKGFGIYSEKEAKGYVKRKDRPQDLSFLDHVRIFISSPSG
;
A
#
# COMPACT_ATOMS: atom_id res chain seq x y z
N MET A 1 -10.77 9.47 38.83
CA MET A 1 -9.50 9.11 38.16
C MET A 1 -9.86 8.54 36.81
N VAL A 2 -9.74 9.35 35.74
CA VAL A 2 -9.96 8.89 34.38
C VAL A 2 -8.62 8.37 33.90
N SER A 3 -8.52 7.07 33.67
CA SER A 3 -7.32 6.46 33.10
C SER A 3 -7.11 7.03 31.70
N GLU A 4 -6.02 7.78 31.50
CA GLU A 4 -5.51 8.10 30.16
C GLU A 4 -5.13 6.78 29.50
N ASN A 5 -6.09 6.22 28.75
CA ASN A 5 -5.82 5.13 27.84
C ASN A 5 -5.08 5.75 26.66
N SER A 6 -3.77 5.95 26.82
CA SER A 6 -2.86 6.35 25.74
C SER A 6 -2.90 5.27 24.66
N SER A 7 -3.90 5.35 23.78
CA SER A 7 -4.03 4.47 22.64
C SER A 7 -2.90 4.81 21.69
N CYS A 8 -1.83 4.01 21.73
CA CYS A 8 -0.73 4.11 20.79
C CYS A 8 -1.32 4.09 19.37
N THR A 9 -1.10 5.18 18.64
CA THR A 9 -1.70 5.42 17.33
C THR A 9 -0.64 5.19 16.28
N SER A 10 -0.87 4.25 15.38
CA SER A 10 0.00 3.98 14.23
C SER A 10 -0.48 4.76 13.01
N LEU A 11 0.46 5.21 12.18
CA LEU A 11 0.16 5.79 10.87
C LEU A 11 0.30 4.70 9.81
N ILE A 12 -0.81 4.39 9.13
CA ILE A 12 -0.88 3.36 8.09
C ILE A 12 -1.13 4.00 6.74
N PHE A 13 -0.22 3.75 5.81
CA PHE A 13 -0.36 4.09 4.41
C PHE A 13 -0.96 2.94 3.64
N THR A 14 -2.09 3.19 2.99
CA THR A 14 -2.72 2.23 2.08
C THR A 14 -2.70 2.73 0.64
N TYR A 15 -2.29 1.86 -0.27
CA TYR A 15 -2.13 2.15 -1.69
C TYR A 15 -3.10 1.35 -2.56
N GLY A 16 -3.86 0.41 -1.97
CA GLY A 16 -4.63 -0.62 -2.67
C GLY A 16 -6.09 -0.67 -2.25
N THR A 17 -6.58 -1.88 -1.98
CA THR A 17 -8.02 -2.16 -1.81
C THR A 17 -8.68 -1.56 -0.57
N LEU A 18 -7.90 -1.06 0.39
CA LEU A 18 -8.38 -0.36 1.58
C LEU A 18 -8.66 1.12 1.32
N LYS A 19 -8.16 1.71 0.22
CA LYS A 19 -8.44 3.11 -0.13
C LYS A 19 -9.92 3.36 -0.36
N ARG A 20 -10.37 4.60 -0.18
CA ARG A 20 -11.74 5.03 -0.52
C ARG A 20 -12.12 4.62 -1.94
N GLY A 21 -13.34 4.13 -2.11
CA GLY A 21 -13.86 3.64 -3.39
C GLY A 21 -13.50 2.20 -3.74
N PHE A 22 -12.65 1.52 -2.95
CA PHE A 22 -12.26 0.12 -3.21
C PHE A 22 -12.90 -0.87 -2.23
N SER A 23 -12.85 -2.16 -2.62
CA SER A 23 -13.67 -3.23 -2.03
C SER A 23 -13.50 -3.44 -0.53
N ASN A 24 -12.32 -3.18 0.03
CA ASN A 24 -12.01 -3.44 1.44
C ASN A 24 -12.07 -2.17 2.30
N HIS A 25 -12.40 -1.02 1.71
CA HIS A 25 -12.52 0.24 2.44
C HIS A 25 -13.58 0.20 3.56
N VAL A 26 -14.57 -0.70 3.44
CA VAL A 26 -15.58 -0.96 4.48
C VAL A 26 -14.95 -1.21 5.87
N LEU A 27 -13.77 -1.86 5.93
CA LEU A 27 -13.07 -2.06 7.20
C LEU A 27 -12.65 -0.73 7.82
N LEU A 28 -12.03 0.17 7.05
CA LEU A 28 -11.62 1.47 7.54
C LEU A 28 -12.83 2.36 7.87
N GLN A 29 -13.92 2.26 7.11
CA GLN A 29 -15.18 2.96 7.44
C GLN A 29 -15.73 2.52 8.79
N ASP A 30 -15.77 1.22 9.05
CA ASP A 30 -16.22 0.68 10.34
C ASP A 30 -15.31 1.14 11.48
N LEU A 31 -13.99 1.11 11.29
CA LEU A 31 -13.02 1.59 12.27
C LEU A 31 -13.15 3.10 12.52
N MET A 32 -13.40 3.90 11.49
CA MET A 32 -13.66 5.34 11.64
C MET A 32 -14.93 5.59 12.46
N ARG A 33 -16.00 4.81 12.22
CA ARG A 33 -17.25 4.91 12.99
C ARG A 33 -17.05 4.57 14.47
N THR A 34 -16.14 3.64 14.79
CA THR A 34 -15.82 3.26 16.18
C THR A 34 -14.72 4.11 16.82
N GLY A 35 -14.21 5.14 16.13
CA GLY A 35 -13.13 6.00 16.61
C GLY A 35 -11.73 5.35 16.59
N ASP A 36 -11.57 4.22 15.91
CA ASP A 36 -10.29 3.50 15.78
C ASP A 36 -9.47 3.88 14.56
N ALA A 37 -10.02 4.68 13.65
CA ALA A 37 -9.30 5.18 12.48
C ALA A 37 -9.68 6.62 12.17
N VAL A 38 -8.72 7.39 11.67
CA VAL A 38 -8.91 8.77 11.20
C VAL A 38 -8.15 8.96 9.90
N PHE A 39 -8.86 9.34 8.84
CA PHE A 39 -8.22 9.71 7.56
C PHE A 39 -7.37 10.98 7.73
N LYS A 40 -6.14 10.94 7.25
CA LYS A 40 -5.16 12.05 7.37
C LYS A 40 -4.87 12.74 6.04
N GLY A 41 -5.19 12.13 4.90
CA GLY A 41 -5.01 12.75 3.59
C GLY A 41 -4.47 11.79 2.54
N SER A 42 -4.26 12.32 1.34
CA SER A 42 -3.58 11.63 0.25
C SER A 42 -2.08 11.88 0.31
N TYR A 43 -1.29 10.82 0.20
CA TYR A 43 0.17 10.85 0.30
C TYR A 43 0.80 10.07 -0.83
N GLN A 44 2.08 10.30 -1.05
CA GLN A 44 2.90 9.58 -2.02
C GLN A 44 4.23 9.15 -1.39
N THR A 45 4.77 8.01 -1.81
CA THR A 45 6.06 7.51 -1.30
C THR A 45 7.23 8.42 -1.69
N VAL A 46 8.18 8.56 -0.76
CA VAL A 46 9.45 9.26 -1.00
C VAL A 46 10.39 8.46 -1.89
N GLU A 47 10.38 7.14 -1.76
CA GLU A 47 11.13 6.26 -2.65
C GLU A 47 10.20 5.71 -3.75
N LYS A 48 10.79 5.31 -4.88
CA LYS A 48 10.07 4.54 -5.89
C LYS A 48 9.93 3.10 -5.42
N TYR A 49 8.74 2.54 -5.58
CA TYR A 49 8.46 1.13 -5.33
C TYR A 49 7.67 0.51 -6.49
N PRO A 50 7.89 -0.79 -6.78
CA PRO A 50 6.99 -1.53 -7.64
C PRO A 50 5.64 -1.75 -6.95
N LEU A 51 4.58 -1.24 -7.56
CA LEU A 51 3.22 -1.61 -7.23
C LEU A 51 2.60 -2.36 -8.42
N VAL A 52 2.16 -3.59 -8.19
CA VAL A 52 1.69 -4.51 -9.24
C VAL A 52 0.38 -5.20 -8.88
N CYS A 53 -0.22 -5.87 -9.86
CA CYS A 53 -1.35 -6.78 -9.64
C CYS A 53 -0.87 -8.23 -9.62
N GLY A 54 -1.25 -8.98 -8.59
CA GLY A 54 -1.13 -10.43 -8.56
C GLY A 54 -2.43 -11.14 -8.97
N PRO A 55 -2.64 -12.39 -8.52
CA PRO A 55 -3.89 -13.11 -8.80
C PRO A 55 -5.10 -12.29 -8.35
N TYR A 56 -6.21 -12.39 -9.10
CA TYR A 56 -7.47 -11.70 -8.79
C TYR A 56 -7.36 -10.17 -8.73
N ARG A 57 -6.36 -9.58 -9.40
CA ARG A 57 -6.04 -8.13 -9.35
C ARG A 57 -5.72 -7.62 -7.95
N VAL A 58 -5.27 -8.48 -7.04
CA VAL A 58 -4.82 -8.03 -5.71
C VAL A 58 -3.58 -7.15 -5.87
N PRO A 59 -3.57 -5.92 -5.31
CA PRO A 59 -2.42 -5.03 -5.40
C PRO A 59 -1.30 -5.45 -4.44
N PHE A 60 -0.06 -5.46 -4.92
CA PHE A 60 1.13 -5.78 -4.13
C PHE A 60 2.16 -4.66 -4.28
N LEU A 61 2.50 -4.00 -3.17
CA LEU A 61 3.68 -3.15 -3.07
C LEU A 61 4.88 -4.02 -2.75
N LEU A 62 5.90 -4.02 -3.61
CA LEU A 62 7.10 -4.87 -3.46
C LEU A 62 8.20 -4.06 -2.79
N ASN A 63 8.93 -4.65 -1.84
CA ASN A 63 9.99 -3.97 -1.08
C ASN A 63 11.30 -3.92 -1.88
N LEU A 64 11.22 -3.28 -3.04
CA LEU A 64 12.32 -3.09 -3.99
C LEU A 64 12.53 -1.59 -4.23
N PRO A 65 13.07 -0.85 -3.24
CA PRO A 65 13.21 0.61 -3.32
C PRO A 65 14.05 1.02 -4.54
N GLY A 66 13.70 2.17 -5.13
CA GLY A 66 14.33 2.71 -6.34
C GLY A 66 13.78 2.13 -7.65
N SER A 67 12.93 1.09 -7.60
CA SER A 67 12.27 0.51 -8.77
C SER A 67 10.82 0.97 -8.90
N GLY A 68 10.24 0.90 -10.10
CA GLY A 68 8.84 1.25 -10.31
C GLY A 68 8.58 2.75 -10.23
N HIS A 69 7.59 3.16 -9.44
CA HIS A 69 7.12 4.54 -9.36
C HIS A 69 6.97 5.01 -7.91
N ARG A 70 6.86 6.31 -7.71
CA ARG A 70 6.37 6.86 -6.44
C ARG A 70 4.89 6.54 -6.31
N VAL A 71 4.53 5.78 -5.29
CA VAL A 71 3.18 5.21 -5.14
C VAL A 71 2.28 6.17 -4.38
N THR A 72 1.14 6.52 -4.97
CA THR A 72 0.13 7.39 -4.36
C THR A 72 -0.94 6.56 -3.66
N GLY A 73 -1.28 6.98 -2.44
CA GLY A 73 -2.23 6.32 -1.57
C GLY A 73 -2.84 7.25 -0.54
N GLU A 74 -3.37 6.66 0.52
CA GLU A 74 -4.10 7.33 1.59
C GLU A 74 -3.46 7.00 2.93
N LEU A 75 -3.34 8.01 3.79
CA LEU A 75 -2.81 7.88 5.14
C LEU A 75 -3.94 7.87 6.17
N TYR A 76 -3.87 6.93 7.11
CA TYR A 76 -4.80 6.82 8.22
C TYR A 76 -4.04 6.72 9.53
N ALA A 77 -4.49 7.44 10.55
CA ALA A 77 -4.09 7.18 11.93
C ALA A 77 -5.03 6.12 12.51
N VAL A 78 -4.49 5.04 13.06
CA VAL A 78 -5.27 3.92 13.59
C VAL A 78 -4.89 3.62 15.04
N SER A 79 -5.88 3.32 15.88
CA SER A 79 -5.67 2.82 17.24
C SER A 79 -5.01 1.44 17.19
N SER A 80 -4.45 0.97 18.32
CA SER A 80 -3.89 -0.39 18.40
C SER A 80 -4.92 -1.48 18.07
N ARG A 81 -6.20 -1.26 18.43
CA ARG A 81 -7.32 -2.15 18.06
C ARG A 81 -7.58 -2.12 16.56
N GLY A 82 -7.62 -0.93 15.96
CA GLY A 82 -7.78 -0.78 14.51
C GLY A 82 -6.64 -1.44 13.75
N LEU A 83 -5.41 -1.24 14.21
CA LEU A 83 -4.20 -1.82 13.64
C LEU A 83 -4.28 -3.36 13.57
N ALA A 84 -4.67 -4.02 14.66
CA ALA A 84 -4.81 -5.48 14.70
C ALA A 84 -5.83 -6.01 13.68
N ARG A 85 -6.93 -5.27 13.43
CA ARG A 85 -7.93 -5.66 12.42
C ARG A 85 -7.40 -5.47 10.99
N VAL A 86 -6.58 -4.44 10.75
CA VAL A 86 -5.93 -4.26 9.45
C VAL A 86 -4.86 -5.34 9.24
N ASP A 87 -4.09 -5.71 10.26
CA ASP A 87 -3.13 -6.83 10.21
C ASP A 87 -3.79 -8.16 9.86
N GLU A 88 -4.92 -8.46 10.50
CA GLU A 88 -5.71 -9.66 10.24
C GLU A 88 -6.22 -9.66 8.80
N LEU A 89 -6.76 -8.53 8.33
CA LEU A 89 -7.17 -8.40 6.94
C LEU A 89 -5.97 -8.61 6.02
N GLU A 90 -4.85 -7.92 6.20
CA GLU A 90 -3.71 -8.07 5.29
C GLU A 90 -3.04 -9.45 5.41
N GLY A 91 -3.29 -10.19 6.48
CA GLY A 91 -2.81 -11.57 6.64
C GLY A 91 -1.32 -11.61 6.98
N THR A 92 -0.87 -10.71 7.84
CA THR A 92 0.54 -10.60 8.24
C THR A 92 1.03 -11.86 8.95
N SER A 93 0.22 -12.46 9.82
CA SER A 93 0.51 -13.76 10.46
C SER A 93 0.47 -14.95 9.49
N ARG A 94 -0.05 -14.76 8.27
CA ARG A 94 -0.21 -15.80 7.24
C ARG A 94 0.82 -15.67 6.12
N GLY A 95 1.75 -14.73 6.22
CA GLY A 95 2.78 -14.49 5.21
C GLY A 95 2.22 -13.94 3.89
N HIS A 96 1.05 -13.29 3.91
CA HIS A 96 0.52 -12.62 2.71
C HIS A 96 1.25 -11.29 2.46
N TYR A 97 1.42 -10.50 3.52
CA TYR A 97 2.11 -9.22 3.52
C TYR A 97 2.97 -9.09 4.79
N GLU A 98 3.97 -8.22 4.75
CA GLU A 98 4.77 -7.79 5.91
C GLU A 98 4.50 -6.30 6.14
N ARG A 99 4.18 -5.91 7.38
CA ARG A 99 4.06 -4.48 7.72
C ARG A 99 5.45 -3.93 8.02
N LEU A 100 5.89 -2.95 7.24
CA LEU A 100 7.21 -2.33 7.34
C LEU A 100 7.11 -0.80 7.26
N PRO A 101 8.12 -0.07 7.78
CA PRO A 101 8.17 1.39 7.67
C PRO A 101 8.14 1.89 6.22
N ILE A 102 7.57 3.07 6.02
CA ILE A 102 7.56 3.79 4.75
C ILE A 102 7.64 5.30 5.00
N LEU A 103 8.40 6.00 4.15
CA LEU A 103 8.47 7.46 4.16
C LEU A 103 7.57 8.03 3.06
N LEU A 104 6.79 9.04 3.44
CA LEU A 104 5.77 9.66 2.61
C LEU A 104 5.95 11.17 2.52
N ILE A 105 5.38 11.76 1.48
CA ILE A 105 5.14 13.19 1.31
C ILE A 105 3.66 13.43 0.97
N PRO A 106 3.07 14.60 1.27
CA PRO A 106 1.73 14.93 0.82
C PRO A 106 1.60 14.80 -0.71
N ALA A 107 0.50 14.21 -1.19
CA ALA A 107 0.29 14.07 -2.63
C ALA A 107 0.12 15.46 -3.29
N GLY A 108 0.72 15.64 -4.48
CA GLY A 108 0.70 16.91 -5.22
C GLY A 108 1.73 17.95 -4.75
N TYR A 109 2.54 17.61 -3.75
CA TYR A 109 3.64 18.46 -3.30
C TYR A 109 4.72 18.58 -4.40
N GLY A 110 4.92 19.77 -4.95
CA GLY A 110 5.89 20.04 -6.02
C GLY A 110 5.31 20.28 -7.42
N ASN A 111 3.99 20.11 -7.61
CA ASN A 111 3.33 20.29 -8.93
C ASN A 111 3.06 21.77 -9.30
N GLU A 112 3.90 22.71 -8.88
CA GLU A 112 3.70 24.15 -9.14
C GLU A 112 4.37 24.66 -10.43
N SER A 113 4.87 23.80 -11.31
CA SER A 113 5.30 24.21 -12.65
C SER A 113 5.19 23.05 -13.64
N GLY A 114 4.27 23.16 -14.59
CA GLY A 114 3.99 22.16 -15.63
C GLY A 114 5.09 22.02 -16.68
N ASN A 115 6.31 21.64 -16.28
CA ASN A 115 7.39 21.31 -17.20
C ASN A 115 7.88 19.88 -16.95
N ASN A 116 7.75 19.05 -17.98
CA ASN A 116 8.15 17.64 -18.04
C ASN A 116 9.64 17.42 -17.74
N LYS A 117 10.02 17.42 -16.45
CA LYS A 117 11.36 17.08 -15.98
C LYS A 117 11.31 16.18 -14.74
N GLU A 118 10.73 15.00 -14.91
CA GLU A 118 10.56 13.98 -13.87
C GLU A 118 11.86 13.70 -13.06
N ASN A 119 13.03 13.75 -13.71
CA ASN A 119 14.32 13.48 -13.06
C ASN A 119 14.83 14.62 -12.16
N GLU A 120 14.58 15.89 -12.52
CA GLU A 120 14.98 17.03 -11.69
C GLU A 120 14.04 17.16 -10.48
N GLU A 121 12.75 16.87 -10.67
CA GLU A 121 11.75 16.82 -9.61
C GLU A 121 12.03 15.70 -8.61
N ASP A 122 12.41 14.50 -9.08
CA ASP A 122 12.76 13.38 -8.20
C ASP A 122 13.91 13.72 -7.26
N GLN A 123 14.95 14.39 -7.77
CA GLN A 123 16.09 14.83 -6.95
C GLN A 123 15.71 15.94 -5.98
N ALA A 124 14.87 16.89 -6.40
CA ALA A 124 14.38 17.97 -5.53
C ALA A 124 13.51 17.43 -4.38
N VAL A 125 12.63 16.47 -4.66
CA VAL A 125 11.79 15.81 -3.64
C VAL A 125 12.65 15.05 -2.65
N LEU A 126 13.63 14.24 -3.10
CA LEU A 126 14.54 13.52 -2.21
C LEU A 126 15.37 14.47 -1.35
N THR A 127 15.88 15.56 -1.92
CA THR A 127 16.66 16.57 -1.20
C THR A 127 15.83 17.26 -0.12
N ARG A 128 14.59 17.65 -0.43
CA ARG A 128 13.68 18.29 0.54
C ARG A 128 13.18 17.31 1.60
N ALA A 129 13.00 16.05 1.22
CA ALA A 129 12.67 14.98 2.15
C ALA A 129 13.81 14.73 3.14
N ALA A 130 15.06 14.74 2.67
CA ALA A 130 16.26 14.64 3.50
C ALA A 130 16.43 15.86 4.42
N ALA A 131 15.96 17.04 4.01
CA ALA A 131 15.93 18.24 4.85
C ALA A 131 14.84 18.19 5.96
N GLY A 132 14.05 17.12 6.05
CA GLY A 132 13.15 16.83 7.18
C GLY A 132 11.87 17.66 7.26
N GLY A 133 11.67 18.64 6.37
CA GLY A 133 10.57 19.59 6.48
C GLY A 133 9.19 19.10 6.01
N ILE A 134 9.10 17.98 5.28
CA ILE A 134 7.88 17.58 4.56
C ILE A 134 7.55 16.09 4.62
N THR A 135 8.40 15.28 5.26
CA THR A 135 8.24 13.83 5.28
C THR A 135 7.37 13.37 6.44
N CYS A 136 6.61 12.32 6.19
CA CYS A 136 5.80 11.64 7.18
C CYS A 136 6.25 10.18 7.26
N ALA A 137 6.71 9.75 8.44
CA ALA A 137 6.99 8.35 8.71
C ALA A 137 5.68 7.62 9.02
N ALA A 138 5.46 6.49 8.35
CA ALA A 138 4.30 5.63 8.50
C ALA A 138 4.72 4.17 8.33
N GLU A 139 3.76 3.26 8.36
CA GLU A 139 3.94 1.86 7.99
C GLU A 139 3.04 1.52 6.78
N ALA A 140 3.49 0.60 5.94
CA ALA A 140 2.71 0.05 4.83
C ALA A 140 2.84 -1.48 4.81
N TYR A 141 1.90 -2.13 4.15
CA TYR A 141 1.91 -3.58 3.95
C TYR A 141 2.63 -3.88 2.64
N TYR A 142 3.80 -4.48 2.69
CA TYR A 142 4.55 -4.93 1.52
C TYR A 142 4.22 -6.40 1.23
N ALA A 143 4.27 -6.81 -0.03
CA ALA A 143 4.21 -8.22 -0.38
C ALA A 143 5.26 -8.98 0.41
N HIS A 144 4.90 -10.17 0.91
CA HIS A 144 5.83 -10.95 1.70
C HIS A 144 7.08 -11.32 0.88
N LYS A 145 8.26 -11.16 1.48
CA LYS A 145 9.58 -11.37 0.84
C LYS A 145 9.77 -12.71 0.13
N SER A 146 8.98 -13.72 0.48
CA SER A 146 9.07 -15.06 -0.12
C SER A 146 8.60 -15.13 -1.57
N PHE A 147 7.90 -14.10 -2.08
CA PHE A 147 7.39 -14.11 -3.47
C PHE A 147 7.49 -12.76 -4.18
N GLU A 148 8.00 -11.71 -3.52
CA GLU A 148 7.98 -10.35 -4.09
C GLU A 148 8.83 -10.22 -5.37
N LYS A 149 9.98 -10.92 -5.45
CA LYS A 149 10.88 -10.83 -6.60
C LYS A 149 10.26 -11.50 -7.82
N GLU A 150 9.70 -12.68 -7.64
CA GLU A 150 9.05 -13.44 -8.69
C GLU A 150 7.75 -12.74 -9.14
N MET A 151 7.01 -12.13 -8.21
CA MET A 151 5.85 -11.28 -8.53
C MET A 151 6.26 -10.10 -9.42
N TRP A 152 7.43 -9.48 -9.17
CA TRP A 152 7.94 -8.40 -10.00
C TRP A 152 8.29 -8.87 -11.42
N MET A 153 8.98 -10.00 -11.52
CA MET A 153 9.34 -10.61 -12.80
C MET A 153 8.09 -11.04 -13.59
N LYS A 154 7.09 -11.61 -12.90
CA LYS A 154 5.82 -12.02 -13.51
C LYS A 154 5.07 -10.85 -14.15
N ASN A 155 5.17 -9.66 -13.55
CA ASN A 155 4.60 -8.43 -14.09
C ASN A 155 5.52 -7.74 -15.13
N GLY A 156 6.52 -8.44 -15.65
CA GLY A 156 7.43 -7.91 -16.68
C GLY A 156 8.26 -6.72 -16.20
N ARG A 157 8.50 -6.61 -14.88
CA ARG A 157 9.18 -5.47 -14.24
C ARG A 157 8.50 -4.13 -14.54
N LYS A 158 7.17 -4.14 -14.68
CA LYS A 158 6.34 -2.95 -14.86
C LYS A 158 5.33 -2.84 -13.72
N GLY A 159 5.26 -1.67 -13.12
CA GLY A 159 4.33 -1.34 -12.05
C GLY A 159 3.59 -0.05 -12.37
N PHE A 160 2.76 0.40 -11.44
CA PHE A 160 1.98 1.62 -11.59
C PHE A 160 2.13 2.53 -10.37
N GLY A 161 2.07 3.85 -10.59
CA GLY A 161 2.15 4.83 -9.49
C GLY A 161 0.89 4.90 -8.63
N ILE A 162 -0.24 4.37 -9.10
CA ILE A 162 -1.50 4.38 -8.34
C ILE A 162 -2.36 3.17 -8.71
N TYR A 163 -2.90 2.49 -7.72
CA TYR A 163 -3.95 1.50 -7.95
C TYR A 163 -5.28 2.23 -8.19
N SER A 164 -5.71 2.35 -9.44
CA SER A 164 -6.96 3.02 -9.82
C SER A 164 -8.06 2.01 -10.16
N GLU A 165 -9.25 2.50 -10.54
CA GLU A 165 -10.33 1.66 -11.07
C GLU A 165 -9.90 0.84 -12.29
N LYS A 166 -8.97 1.37 -13.10
CA LYS A 166 -8.40 0.66 -14.26
C LYS A 166 -7.67 -0.61 -13.84
N GLU A 167 -6.78 -0.51 -12.86
CA GLU A 167 -6.01 -1.65 -12.34
C GLU A 167 -6.89 -2.60 -11.51
N ALA A 168 -7.92 -2.07 -10.85
CA ALA A 168 -8.89 -2.86 -10.09
C ALA A 168 -9.94 -3.56 -10.95
N LYS A 169 -10.00 -3.28 -12.26
CA LYS A 169 -10.97 -3.91 -13.17
C LYS A 169 -10.77 -5.44 -13.19
N GLY A 170 -11.80 -6.16 -12.74
CA GLY A 170 -11.78 -7.62 -12.59
C GLY A 170 -11.25 -8.11 -11.23
N TYR A 171 -11.17 -7.23 -10.23
CA TYR A 171 -10.86 -7.64 -8.86
C TYR A 171 -11.90 -8.61 -8.30
N VAL A 172 -11.42 -9.72 -7.72
CA VAL A 172 -12.27 -10.73 -7.07
C VAL A 172 -12.10 -10.65 -5.56
N LYS A 173 -13.22 -10.40 -4.85
CA LYS A 173 -13.25 -10.33 -3.38
C LYS A 173 -12.91 -11.68 -2.78
N ARG A 174 -12.32 -11.67 -1.57
CA ARG A 174 -11.83 -12.89 -0.90
C ARG A 174 -12.86 -14.01 -0.79
N LYS A 175 -14.11 -13.66 -0.46
CA LYS A 175 -15.23 -14.60 -0.33
C LYS A 175 -15.66 -15.26 -1.65
N ASP A 176 -15.32 -14.64 -2.78
CA ASP A 176 -15.72 -15.07 -4.12
C ASP A 176 -14.57 -15.80 -4.86
N ARG A 177 -13.42 -15.99 -4.19
CA ARG A 177 -12.27 -16.75 -4.73
C ARG A 177 -12.49 -18.25 -4.52
N PRO A 178 -11.86 -19.12 -5.33
CA PRO A 178 -11.79 -20.55 -5.03
C PRO A 178 -11.22 -20.79 -3.62
N GLN A 179 -11.94 -21.55 -2.80
CA GLN A 179 -11.64 -21.81 -1.39
C GLN A 179 -10.89 -23.13 -1.16
N ASP A 180 -10.68 -23.91 -2.22
CA ASP A 180 -9.93 -25.17 -2.23
C ASP A 180 -8.41 -24.97 -2.04
N LEU A 181 -7.92 -23.76 -2.31
CA LEU A 181 -6.51 -23.39 -2.20
C LEU A 181 -6.30 -22.18 -1.28
N SER A 182 -5.13 -22.13 -0.63
CA SER A 182 -4.76 -20.96 0.15
C SER A 182 -4.45 -19.77 -0.76
N PHE A 183 -4.46 -18.55 -0.22
CA PHE A 183 -4.06 -17.38 -0.99
C PHE A 183 -2.62 -17.46 -1.49
N LEU A 184 -1.71 -18.07 -0.72
CA LEU A 184 -0.33 -18.28 -1.13
C LEU A 184 -0.20 -19.29 -2.27
N ASP A 185 -1.07 -20.30 -2.33
CA ASP A 185 -1.09 -21.24 -3.46
C ASP A 185 -1.56 -20.54 -4.73
N HIS A 186 -2.58 -19.68 -4.64
CA HIS A 186 -2.99 -18.83 -5.76
C HIS A 186 -1.87 -17.89 -6.23
N VAL A 187 -1.09 -17.32 -5.31
CA VAL A 187 0.10 -16.51 -5.64
C VAL A 187 1.16 -17.34 -6.36
N ARG A 188 1.47 -18.55 -5.87
CA ARG A 188 2.43 -19.45 -6.50
C ARG A 188 1.98 -19.84 -7.91
N ILE A 189 0.72 -20.24 -8.08
CA ILE A 189 0.15 -20.59 -9.40
C ILE A 189 0.25 -19.40 -10.36
N PHE A 190 -0.11 -18.19 -9.90
CA PHE A 190 -0.02 -16.99 -10.72
C PHE A 190 1.41 -16.71 -11.19
N ILE A 191 2.39 -16.81 -10.30
CA ILE A 191 3.80 -16.59 -10.60
C ILE A 191 4.33 -17.65 -11.58
N SER A 192 3.97 -18.93 -11.38
CA SER A 192 4.45 -20.05 -12.21
C SER A 192 3.72 -20.17 -13.55
N SER A 193 2.57 -19.55 -13.72
CA SER A 193 1.82 -19.58 -14.98
C SER A 193 2.61 -18.88 -16.10
N PRO A 194 2.54 -19.34 -17.36
CA PRO A 194 3.15 -18.64 -18.49
C PRO A 194 2.69 -17.18 -18.55
N SER A 195 3.58 -16.27 -18.91
CA SER A 195 3.19 -14.90 -19.24
C SER A 195 2.58 -14.94 -20.64
N GLY A 196 1.29 -14.59 -20.73
CA GLY A 196 0.58 -14.45 -22.02
C GLY A 196 0.99 -13.20 -22.77
#